data_AF-A0A496Z6J7-F1
#
_entry.id   AF-A0A496Z6J7-F1
#
_cell.length_a   1.000
_cell.length_b   1.000
_cell.length_c   1.000
_cell.angle_alpha   90.00
_cell.angle_beta   90.00
_cell.angle_gamma   90.00
#
_symmetry.space_group_name_H-M   'P 1'
#
loop_
_entity.id
_entity.type
_entity.pdbx_description
1 polymer ?
#
loop_
_entity_poly.entity_id
_entity_poly.type
_entity_poly.pdbx_seq_one_letter_code
_entity_poly.pdbx_strand_id
1 'polypeptide(L)'
;MSDTETSSQAKQTPLPQEHPDDANNDERVTETPRWRQALIRPELGASCGVILVFILFFSIARDSGMFSADGILNWTTVSAQFMIIAVGACLLMIAGEFDLSVGSMIGFAGILIAITSVHFGWPVWLSILFTFVCTLALGAVNGYIVIRTGLPS
;
A
#
# COMPACT_ATOMS: atom_id res chain seq x y z
N MET A 1 67.98 31.34 51.52
CA MET A 1 67.59 30.16 50.70
C MET A 1 66.21 29.76 51.20
N SER A 2 65.19 30.39 50.61
CA SER A 2 63.79 30.26 51.02
C SER A 2 62.97 30.39 49.74
N ASP A 3 62.67 29.25 49.13
CA ASP A 3 61.85 29.15 47.93
C ASP A 3 60.39 29.34 48.33
N THR A 4 59.79 30.46 47.90
CA THR A 4 58.37 30.75 48.10
C THR A 4 57.61 30.25 46.88
N GLU A 5 57.01 29.06 46.97
CA GLU A 5 56.11 28.51 45.97
C GLU A 5 54.90 29.44 45.78
N THR A 6 54.84 30.13 44.63
CA THR A 6 53.65 30.87 44.21
C THR A 6 52.75 29.92 43.43
N SER A 7 51.81 29.29 44.13
CA SER A 7 50.76 28.46 43.53
C SER A 7 49.77 29.35 42.76
N SER A 8 49.74 29.21 41.44
CA SER A 8 48.76 29.84 40.56
C SER A 8 47.38 29.20 40.77
N GLN A 9 46.53 29.85 41.56
CA GLN A 9 45.14 29.47 41.76
C GLN A 9 44.31 29.96 40.55
N ALA A 10 44.06 29.06 39.60
CA ALA A 10 43.10 29.30 38.53
C ALA A 10 41.69 29.42 39.12
N LYS A 11 41.05 30.57 38.91
CA LYS A 11 39.67 30.84 39.32
C LYS A 11 38.71 29.92 38.55
N GLN A 12 38.36 28.79 39.16
CA GLN A 12 37.40 27.84 38.61
C GLN A 12 36.02 28.49 38.62
N THR A 13 35.44 28.67 37.43
CA THR A 13 34.09 29.23 37.28
C THR A 13 33.11 28.12 37.66
N PRO A 14 32.21 28.30 38.64
CA PRO A 14 31.24 27.26 39.00
C PRO A 14 30.35 26.92 37.80
N LEU A 15 30.26 25.63 37.50
CA LEU A 15 29.37 25.10 36.47
C LEU A 15 27.92 25.33 36.95
N PRO A 16 26.99 25.70 36.05
CA PRO A 16 25.57 25.78 36.38
C PRO A 16 25.14 24.49 37.08
N GLN A 17 24.59 24.61 38.29
CA GLN A 17 24.05 23.47 39.00
C GLN A 17 22.70 23.12 38.38
N GLU A 18 22.58 21.95 37.75
CA GLU A 18 21.30 21.42 37.29
C GLU A 18 20.34 21.32 38.48
N HIS A 19 19.17 21.94 38.35
CA HIS A 19 18.13 21.88 39.36
C HIS A 19 17.49 20.48 39.30
N PRO A 20 17.31 19.76 40.41
CA PRO A 20 16.76 18.41 40.42
C PRO A 20 15.33 18.28 39.84
N ASP A 21 14.66 19.41 39.62
CA ASP A 21 13.28 19.47 39.11
C ASP A 21 13.22 19.48 37.56
N ASP A 22 14.36 19.60 36.87
CA ASP A 22 14.41 19.65 35.39
C ASP A 22 14.32 18.24 34.76
N ALA A 23 14.34 17.18 35.57
CA ALA A 23 14.33 15.79 35.11
C ALA A 23 12.92 15.23 34.79
N ASN A 24 11.85 15.92 35.21
CA ASN A 24 10.49 15.35 35.15
C ASN A 24 9.65 15.81 33.96
N ASN A 25 10.12 16.80 33.20
CA ASN A 25 9.47 17.30 32.00
C ASN A 25 10.39 17.13 30.80
N ASP A 26 10.68 15.88 30.46
CA ASP A 26 11.32 15.53 29.19
C ASP A 26 10.34 15.86 28.05
N GLU A 27 10.47 17.08 27.50
CA GLU A 27 9.68 17.64 26.39
C GLU A 27 9.74 16.78 25.10
N ARG A 28 10.55 15.73 25.10
CA ARG A 28 10.75 14.78 24.00
C ARG A 28 9.69 13.67 23.94
N VAL A 29 8.87 13.48 24.97
CA VAL A 29 7.74 12.54 24.93
C VAL A 29 6.47 13.29 24.55
N THR A 30 6.39 13.76 23.31
CA THR A 30 5.11 14.24 22.78
C THR A 30 4.19 13.02 22.65
N GLU A 31 3.27 12.83 23.60
CA GLU A 31 2.27 11.78 23.51
C GLU A 31 1.45 11.99 22.23
N THR A 32 1.75 11.18 21.20
CA THR A 32 0.97 11.24 19.96
C THR A 32 -0.46 10.83 20.29
N PRO A 33 -1.46 11.67 19.99
CA PRO A 33 -2.81 11.41 20.46
C PRO A 33 -3.35 10.13 19.81
N ARG A 34 -4.09 9.32 20.59
CA ARG A 34 -4.53 7.97 20.20
C ARG A 34 -5.32 7.94 18.88
N TRP A 35 -6.04 9.01 18.53
CA TRP A 35 -6.74 9.16 17.25
C TRP A 35 -5.78 9.33 16.05
N ARG A 36 -4.63 9.96 16.25
CA ARG A 36 -3.59 10.11 15.23
C ARG A 36 -2.83 8.80 15.03
N GLN A 37 -2.56 8.06 16.12
CA GLN A 37 -2.01 6.70 16.03
C GLN A 37 -2.98 5.73 15.33
N ALA A 38 -4.28 5.91 15.53
CA ALA A 38 -5.32 5.14 14.84
C ALA A 38 -5.35 5.42 13.32
N LEU A 39 -5.16 6.66 12.89
CA LEU A 39 -5.13 7.00 11.45
C LEU A 39 -3.89 6.48 10.70
N ILE A 40 -2.81 6.15 11.42
CA ILE A 40 -1.57 5.63 10.83
C ILE A 40 -1.67 4.12 10.54
N ARG A 41 -2.67 3.44 11.10
CA ARG A 41 -2.87 2.00 10.94
C ARG A 41 -3.62 1.68 9.64
N PRO A 42 -3.00 0.97 8.67
CA PRO A 42 -3.64 0.66 7.39
C PRO A 42 -4.93 -0.15 7.54
N GLU A 43 -5.03 -1.00 8.57
CA GLU A 43 -6.25 -1.76 8.87
C GLU A 43 -7.47 -0.89 9.18
N LEU A 44 -7.26 0.29 9.79
CA LEU A 44 -8.33 1.22 10.12
C LEU A 44 -8.78 2.00 8.89
N GLY A 45 -7.87 2.32 7.97
CA GLY A 45 -8.21 2.92 6.68
C GLY A 45 -9.14 2.01 5.85
N ALA A 46 -8.77 0.73 5.71
CA ALA A 46 -9.58 -0.25 4.98
C ALA A 46 -10.96 -0.44 5.63
N SER A 47 -11.01 -0.64 6.95
CA SER A 47 -12.26 -0.85 7.68
C SER A 47 -13.20 0.36 7.59
N CYS A 48 -12.66 1.56 7.80
CA CYS A 48 -13.40 2.81 7.69
C CYS A 48 -13.93 3.03 6.27
N GLY A 49 -13.11 2.76 5.25
CA GLY A 49 -13.51 2.84 3.84
C GLY A 49 -14.69 1.93 3.51
N VAL A 50 -14.64 0.66 3.93
CA VAL A 50 -15.74 -0.29 3.74
C VAL A 50 -17.01 0.22 4.42
N ILE A 51 -16.93 0.62 5.68
CA ILE A 51 -18.09 1.13 6.44
C ILE A 51 -18.69 2.37 5.74
N LEU A 52 -17.85 3.32 5.34
CA LEU A 52 -18.28 4.55 4.67
C LEU A 52 -19.00 4.25 3.35
N VAL A 53 -18.41 3.38 2.51
CA VAL A 53 -18.99 2.96 1.23
C VAL A 53 -20.35 2.29 1.46
N PHE A 54 -20.44 1.35 2.41
CA PHE A 54 -21.71 0.68 2.71
C PHE A 54 -22.78 1.65 3.21
N ILE A 55 -22.46 2.59 4.11
CA ILE A 55 -23.40 3.59 4.58
C ILE A 55 -23.88 4.48 3.44
N LEU A 56 -22.96 4.96 2.59
CA LEU A 56 -23.26 5.83 1.46
C LEU A 56 -24.21 5.14 0.47
N PHE A 57 -23.87 3.92 0.03
CA PHE A 57 -24.70 3.19 -0.92
C PHE A 57 -25.99 2.67 -0.30
N PHE A 58 -26.00 2.36 1.00
CA PHE A 58 -27.24 2.04 1.70
C PHE A 58 -28.18 3.24 1.77
N SER A 59 -27.65 4.45 1.95
CA SER A 59 -28.47 5.66 1.99
C SER A 59 -29.01 6.06 0.62
N ILE A 60 -28.24 5.88 -0.46
CA ILE A 60 -28.57 6.42 -1.79
C ILE A 60 -29.25 5.36 -2.69
N ALA A 61 -28.86 4.09 -2.57
CA ALA A 61 -29.22 3.03 -3.51
C ALA A 61 -30.12 1.94 -2.89
N ARG A 62 -30.77 2.21 -1.74
CA ARG A 62 -31.60 1.23 -1.03
C ARG A 62 -32.68 0.59 -1.91
N ASP A 63 -33.40 1.41 -2.67
CA ASP A 63 -34.55 0.99 -3.47
C ASP A 63 -34.16 0.55 -4.89
N SER A 64 -32.86 0.58 -5.22
CA SER A 64 -32.35 0.17 -6.55
C SER A 64 -32.29 -1.35 -6.76
N GLY A 65 -32.55 -2.13 -5.72
CA GLY A 65 -32.34 -3.60 -5.73
C GLY A 65 -30.89 -4.03 -5.47
N MET A 66 -29.94 -3.12 -5.25
CA MET A 66 -28.54 -3.43 -4.97
C MET A 66 -28.34 -4.36 -3.75
N PHE A 67 -29.18 -4.23 -2.73
CA PHE A 67 -29.16 -5.07 -1.52
C PHE A 67 -30.12 -6.26 -1.56
N SER A 68 -30.79 -6.51 -2.69
CA SER A 68 -31.54 -7.76 -2.91
C SER A 68 -30.57 -8.92 -3.15
N ALA A 69 -31.06 -10.17 -3.10
CA ALA A 69 -30.23 -11.34 -3.38
C ALA A 69 -29.54 -11.27 -4.76
N ASP A 70 -30.28 -10.85 -5.80
CA ASP A 70 -29.74 -10.70 -7.16
C ASP A 70 -28.72 -9.56 -7.24
N GLY A 71 -29.00 -8.45 -6.56
CA GLY A 71 -28.08 -7.32 -6.46
C GLY A 71 -26.75 -7.73 -5.81
N ILE A 72 -26.84 -8.43 -4.67
CA ILE A 72 -25.67 -8.98 -3.95
C ILE A 72 -24.86 -9.91 -4.84
N LEU A 73 -25.51 -10.85 -5.54
CA LEU A 73 -24.82 -11.75 -6.46
C LEU A 73 -24.10 -10.99 -7.58
N ASN A 74 -24.73 -9.95 -8.14
CA ASN A 74 -24.16 -9.20 -9.25
C ASN A 74 -22.87 -8.45 -8.84
N TRP A 75 -22.91 -7.61 -7.79
CA TRP A 75 -21.72 -6.87 -7.39
C TRP A 75 -20.67 -7.77 -6.72
N THR A 76 -21.09 -8.85 -6.02
CA THR A 76 -20.14 -9.82 -5.45
C THR A 76 -19.41 -10.59 -6.53
N THR A 77 -20.06 -10.95 -7.64
CA THR A 77 -19.40 -11.64 -8.77
C THR A 77 -18.26 -10.80 -9.35
N VAL A 78 -18.50 -9.52 -9.60
CA VAL A 78 -17.46 -8.59 -10.09
C VAL A 78 -16.37 -8.39 -9.03
N SER A 79 -16.76 -8.27 -7.76
CA SER A 79 -15.82 -8.07 -6.64
C SER A 79 -14.93 -9.29 -6.42
N ALA A 80 -15.46 -10.51 -6.58
CA ALA A 80 -14.73 -11.76 -6.45
C ALA A 80 -13.60 -11.85 -7.48
N GLN A 81 -13.83 -11.41 -8.72
CA GLN A 81 -12.80 -11.36 -9.75
C GLN A 81 -11.62 -10.47 -9.33
N PHE A 82 -11.88 -9.28 -8.77
CA PHE A 82 -10.82 -8.40 -8.27
C PHE A 82 -10.13 -8.97 -7.02
N MET A 83 -10.87 -9.61 -6.10
CA MET A 83 -10.28 -10.22 -4.91
C MET A 83 -9.31 -11.36 -5.26
N ILE A 84 -9.65 -12.21 -6.23
CA ILE A 84 -8.78 -13.31 -6.69
C ILE A 84 -7.44 -12.74 -7.19
N ILE A 85 -7.49 -11.68 -8.00
CA ILE A 85 -6.29 -11.00 -8.51
C ILE A 85 -5.51 -10.34 -7.35
N ALA A 86 -6.20 -9.63 -6.46
CA ALA A 86 -5.60 -8.91 -5.34
C ALA A 86 -4.86 -9.85 -4.38
N VAL A 87 -5.38 -11.07 -4.14
CA VAL A 87 -4.69 -12.08 -3.33
C VAL A 87 -3.36 -12.49 -3.97
N GLY A 88 -3.34 -12.72 -5.29
CA GLY A 88 -2.11 -13.03 -6.02
C GLY A 88 -1.07 -11.89 -5.91
N ALA A 89 -1.51 -10.65 -6.13
CA ALA A 89 -0.65 -9.48 -5.98
C ALA A 89 -0.16 -9.30 -4.53
N CYS A 90 -1.01 -9.55 -3.54
CA CYS A 90 -0.65 -9.47 -2.12
C CYS A 90 0.42 -10.49 -1.75
N LEU A 91 0.33 -11.73 -2.25
CA LEU A 91 1.36 -12.75 -2.03
C LEU A 91 2.72 -12.34 -2.60
N LEU A 92 2.75 -11.70 -3.78
CA LEU A 92 3.98 -11.14 -4.35
C LEU A 92 4.56 -10.03 -3.46
N MET A 93 3.72 -9.10 -3.01
CA MET A 93 4.14 -8.02 -2.11
C MET A 93 4.67 -8.53 -0.77
N ILE A 94 4.08 -9.61 -0.23
CA ILE A 94 4.56 -10.27 0.99
C ILE A 94 5.92 -10.95 0.74
N ALA A 95 6.14 -11.50 -0.45
CA ALA A 95 7.43 -12.09 -0.84
C ALA A 95 8.55 -11.05 -1.01
N GLY A 96 8.23 -9.75 -0.94
CA GLY A 96 9.18 -8.66 -1.12
C GLY A 96 9.29 -8.18 -2.56
N GLU A 97 8.44 -8.70 -3.46
CA GLU A 97 8.38 -8.33 -4.88
C GLU A 97 7.22 -7.34 -5.09
N PHE A 98 7.51 -6.12 -5.52
CA PHE A 98 6.51 -5.07 -5.78
C PHE A 98 6.08 -5.06 -7.26
N ASP A 99 5.59 -6.21 -7.76
CA ASP A 99 5.32 -6.41 -9.18
C ASP A 99 4.15 -5.55 -9.67
N LEU A 100 4.46 -4.31 -10.06
CA LEU A 100 3.50 -3.36 -10.65
C LEU A 100 3.13 -3.76 -12.09
N SER A 101 3.87 -4.68 -12.71
CA SER A 101 3.61 -5.16 -14.07
C SER A 101 2.31 -5.96 -14.14
N VAL A 102 1.93 -6.67 -13.07
CA VAL A 102 0.66 -7.43 -13.01
C VAL A 102 -0.55 -6.54 -13.31
N GLY A 103 -0.56 -5.30 -12.79
CA GLY A 103 -1.63 -4.34 -13.02
C GLY A 103 -1.72 -3.92 -14.49
N SER A 104 -0.57 -3.62 -15.11
CA SER A 104 -0.49 -3.26 -16.53
C SER A 104 -0.89 -4.40 -17.46
N MET A 105 -0.54 -5.65 -17.11
CA MET A 105 -0.85 -6.85 -17.89
C MET A 105 -2.35 -7.17 -17.91
N ILE A 106 -3.06 -6.93 -16.80
CA ILE A 106 -4.53 -7.08 -16.73
C ILE A 106 -5.21 -6.10 -17.67
N GLY A 107 -4.80 -4.83 -17.65
CA GLY A 107 -5.33 -3.80 -18.55
C GLY A 107 -5.04 -4.12 -20.03
N PHE A 108 -3.82 -4.55 -20.31
CA PHE A 108 -3.40 -4.98 -21.65
C PHE A 108 -4.21 -6.19 -22.16
N ALA A 109 -4.46 -7.19 -21.31
CA ALA A 109 -5.30 -8.33 -21.68
C ALA A 109 -6.74 -7.89 -21.99
N GLY A 110 -7.32 -7.03 -21.16
CA GLY A 110 -8.67 -6.50 -21.37
C GLY A 110 -8.83 -5.75 -22.69
N ILE A 111 -7.88 -4.85 -23.01
CA ILE A 111 -7.95 -4.06 -24.24
C ILE A 111 -7.71 -4.93 -25.48
N LEU A 112 -6.85 -5.94 -25.41
CA LEU A 112 -6.65 -6.88 -26.52
C LEU A 112 -7.91 -7.69 -26.83
N ILE A 113 -8.59 -8.22 -25.81
CA ILE A 113 -9.87 -8.92 -26.01
C ILE A 113 -10.89 -7.95 -26.60
N ALA A 114 -10.99 -6.73 -26.08
CA ALA A 114 -11.93 -5.73 -26.58
C ALA A 114 -11.67 -5.36 -28.05
N ILE A 115 -10.43 -5.06 -28.42
CA ILE A 115 -10.09 -4.69 -29.81
C ILE A 115 -10.33 -5.87 -30.76
N THR A 116 -9.84 -7.07 -30.42
CA THR A 116 -9.99 -8.22 -31.32
C THR A 116 -11.44 -8.66 -31.48
N SER A 117 -12.24 -8.64 -30.41
CA SER A 117 -13.65 -9.04 -30.49
C SER A 117 -14.54 -7.95 -31.10
N VAL A 118 -14.35 -6.68 -30.73
CA VAL A 118 -15.23 -5.58 -31.15
C VAL A 118 -14.80 -4.97 -32.48
N HIS A 119 -13.52 -4.67 -32.66
CA HIS A 119 -13.03 -4.02 -33.89
C HIS A 119 -12.74 -5.00 -35.02
N PHE A 120 -12.13 -6.16 -34.72
CA PHE A 120 -11.86 -7.17 -35.74
C PHE A 120 -12.99 -8.19 -35.91
N GLY A 121 -14.03 -8.14 -35.06
CA GLY A 121 -15.18 -9.01 -35.13
C GLY A 121 -14.85 -10.48 -34.88
N TRP A 122 -13.73 -10.78 -34.23
CA TRP A 122 -13.35 -12.16 -33.93
C TRP A 122 -14.31 -12.77 -32.92
N PRO A 123 -14.59 -14.08 -33.02
CA PRO A 123 -15.35 -14.75 -31.98
C PRO A 123 -14.59 -14.69 -30.66
N VAL A 124 -15.31 -14.49 -29.55
CA VAL A 124 -14.72 -14.23 -28.22
C VAL A 124 -13.70 -15.29 -27.80
N TRP A 125 -13.94 -16.56 -28.12
CA TRP A 125 -13.01 -17.64 -27.80
C TRP A 125 -11.65 -17.48 -28.51
N LEU A 126 -11.63 -16.97 -29.75
CA LEU A 126 -10.41 -16.73 -30.51
C LEU A 126 -9.68 -15.49 -29.96
N SER A 127 -10.42 -14.44 -29.61
CA SER A 127 -9.88 -13.26 -28.92
C SER A 127 -9.20 -13.61 -27.59
N ILE A 128 -9.81 -14.51 -26.81
CA ILE A 128 -9.23 -15.00 -25.55
C ILE A 128 -7.93 -15.75 -25.83
N LEU A 129 -7.93 -16.69 -26.78
CA LEU A 129 -6.75 -17.49 -27.09
C LEU A 129 -5.59 -16.63 -27.60
N PHE A 130 -5.88 -15.71 -28.52
CA PHE A 130 -4.89 -14.76 -29.03
C PHE A 130 -4.31 -13.88 -27.91
N THR A 131 -5.19 -13.29 -27.09
CA THR A 131 -4.77 -12.46 -25.96
C THR A 131 -3.89 -13.26 -25.00
N PHE A 132 -4.27 -14.50 -24.69
CA PHE A 132 -3.52 -15.37 -23.80
C PHE A 132 -2.10 -15.65 -24.31
N VAL A 133 -1.94 -15.91 -25.61
CA VAL A 133 -0.61 -16.09 -26.23
C VAL A 133 0.22 -14.80 -26.13
N CYS A 134 -0.38 -13.65 -26.43
CA CYS A 134 0.32 -12.35 -26.36
C CYS A 134 0.74 -11.99 -24.93
N THR A 135 -0.14 -12.18 -23.94
CA THR A 135 0.16 -11.86 -22.54
C THR A 135 1.18 -12.82 -21.96
N LEU A 136 1.14 -14.11 -22.32
CA LEU A 136 2.15 -15.08 -21.90
C LEU A 136 3.53 -14.74 -22.46
N ALA A 137 3.61 -14.36 -23.74
CA ALA A 137 4.86 -13.92 -24.36
C ALA A 137 5.43 -12.66 -23.68
N LEU A 138 4.61 -11.64 -23.43
CA LEU A 138 5.04 -10.43 -22.73
C LEU A 138 5.41 -10.70 -21.27
N GLY A 139 4.66 -11.54 -20.56
CA GLY A 139 4.99 -11.97 -19.21
C GLY A 139 6.34 -12.70 -19.15
N ALA A 140 6.62 -13.57 -20.13
CA ALA A 140 7.92 -14.24 -20.24
C ALA A 140 9.06 -13.25 -20.50
N VAL A 141 8.84 -12.24 -21.34
CA VAL A 141 9.82 -11.17 -21.57
C VAL A 141 10.06 -10.36 -20.29
N ASN A 142 9.01 -9.98 -19.58
CA ASN A 142 9.12 -9.26 -18.30
C ASN A 142 9.90 -10.08 -17.27
N GLY A 143 9.55 -11.36 -17.10
CA GLY A 143 10.27 -12.26 -16.19
C GLY A 143 11.73 -12.45 -16.59
N TYR A 144 12.02 -12.60 -17.89
CA TYR A 144 13.39 -12.70 -18.38
C TYR A 144 14.21 -11.44 -18.08
N ILE A 145 13.63 -10.25 -18.27
CA ILE A 145 14.28 -8.97 -17.95
C ILE A 145 14.61 -8.92 -16.47
N VAL A 146 13.64 -9.19 -15.58
CA VAL A 146 13.83 -9.17 -14.12
C VAL A 146 14.99 -10.09 -13.71
N ILE A 147 15.01 -11.33 -14.21
CA ILE A 147 16.08 -12.30 -13.92
C ILE A 147 17.44 -11.81 -14.42
N ARG A 148 17.50 -11.15 -15.59
CA ARG A 148 18.74 -10.68 -16.19
C ARG A 148 19.28 -9.38 -15.58
N THR A 149 18.42 -8.45 -15.22
CA THR A 149 18.81 -7.11 -14.79
C THR A 149 18.90 -6.98 -13.28
N GLY A 150 18.34 -7.92 -12.51
CA GLY A 150 18.34 -7.88 -11.05
C GLY A 150 17.70 -6.60 -10.50
N LEU A 151 16.76 -6.03 -11.26
CA LEU A 151 16.00 -4.89 -10.79
C LEU A 151 15.17 -5.37 -9.59
N PRO A 152 15.15 -4.65 -8.46
CA PRO A 152 14.21 -4.93 -7.39
C PRO A 152 12.81 -4.70 -7.97
N SER A 153 12.16 -5.80 -8.36
CA SER A 153 10.78 -5.81 -8.85
C SER A 153 9.81 -5.86 -7.71
#